data_AF-X1PH05-F1
#
_entry.id   AF-X1PH05-F1
#
_cell.length_a   1.000
_cell.length_b   1.000
_cell.length_c   1.000
_cell.angle_alpha   90.00
_cell.angle_beta   90.00
_cell.angle_gamma   90.00
#
_symmetry.space_group_name_H-M   'P 1'
#
loop_
_entity.id
_entity.type
_entity.pdbx_description
1 polymer ?
#
loop_
_entity_poly.entity_id
_entity_poly.type
_entity_poly.pdbx_seq_one_letter_code
_entity_poly.pdbx_strand_id
1 'polypeptide(L)'
;VCSTDAAEQISNTIREKKLNRVVVAACTPRTHEPLFRDTLREGGINQYFFEMANIREHCSWVHSKQKEEATKKAKDIVRMSVARTIHLEPLQEFDLPVNKTGLVVGGGLAGMTSALALANQGYREVSCFSF
;
A
#
# COMPACT_ATOMS: atom_id res chain seq x y z
N VAL A 1 -11.55 -1.95 9.19
CA VAL A 1 -11.30 -1.12 7.99
C VAL A 1 -10.56 -1.87 6.90
N CYS A 2 -9.58 -2.72 7.22
CA CYS A 2 -8.85 -3.55 6.25
C CYS A 2 -9.45 -4.97 6.06
N SER A 3 -10.63 -5.24 6.59
CA SER A 3 -11.37 -6.49 6.32
C SER A 3 -12.03 -6.40 4.95
N THR A 4 -12.25 -7.55 4.31
CA THR A 4 -12.91 -7.65 3.00
C THR A 4 -14.25 -6.91 2.98
N ASP A 5 -15.10 -7.15 3.98
CA ASP A 5 -16.41 -6.49 4.09
C ASP A 5 -16.29 -4.96 4.18
N ALA A 6 -15.26 -4.45 4.86
CA ALA A 6 -15.07 -3.01 5.01
C ALA A 6 -14.53 -2.38 3.71
N ALA A 7 -13.66 -3.08 2.99
CA ALA A 7 -13.21 -2.65 1.66
C ALA A 7 -14.40 -2.60 0.69
N GLU A 8 -15.25 -3.63 0.68
CA GLU A 8 -16.46 -3.64 -0.14
C GLU A 8 -17.41 -2.48 0.20
N GLN A 9 -17.62 -2.20 1.50
CA GLN A 9 -18.39 -1.04 1.95
C GLN A 9 -17.81 0.29 1.46
N ILE A 10 -16.49 0.44 1.44
CA ILE A 10 -15.83 1.63 0.90
C ILE A 10 -16.10 1.73 -0.62
N SER A 11 -15.89 0.66 -1.38
CA SER A 11 -16.18 0.61 -2.83
C SER A 11 -17.64 0.98 -3.13
N ASN A 12 -18.59 0.44 -2.38
CA ASN A 12 -20.02 0.75 -2.53
C ASN A 12 -20.31 2.21 -2.18
N THR A 13 -19.74 2.71 -1.08
CA THR A 13 -19.90 4.12 -0.67
C THR A 13 -19.35 5.08 -1.72
N ILE A 14 -18.22 4.76 -2.36
CA ILE A 14 -17.65 5.55 -3.46
C ILE A 14 -18.67 5.68 -4.59
N ARG A 15 -19.29 4.57 -5.00
CA ARG A 15 -20.29 4.53 -6.09
C ARG A 15 -21.57 5.28 -5.71
N GLU A 16 -22.14 4.98 -4.54
CA GLU A 16 -23.42 5.55 -4.07
C GLU A 16 -23.33 7.06 -3.88
N LYS A 17 -22.27 7.52 -3.21
CA LYS A 17 -22.09 8.94 -2.88
C LYS A 17 -21.30 9.72 -3.93
N LYS A 18 -20.88 9.06 -5.02
CA LYS A 18 -20.07 9.63 -6.09
C LYS A 18 -18.82 10.33 -5.56
N LEU A 19 -18.14 9.68 -4.61
CA LEU A 19 -16.92 10.23 -4.02
C LEU A 19 -15.82 10.27 -5.07
N ASN A 20 -15.01 11.31 -5.06
CA ASN A 20 -13.86 11.46 -5.94
C ASN A 20 -12.52 11.32 -5.20
N ARG A 21 -12.55 11.20 -3.88
CA ARG A 21 -11.39 11.18 -2.98
C ARG A 21 -11.70 10.35 -1.75
N VAL A 22 -10.71 9.64 -1.21
CA VAL A 22 -10.88 8.81 -0.01
C VAL A 22 -9.69 9.00 0.91
N VAL A 23 -9.97 9.25 2.20
CA VAL A 23 -8.98 9.28 3.27
C VAL A 23 -9.30 8.18 4.26
N VAL A 24 -8.35 7.29 4.54
CA VAL A 24 -8.49 6.26 5.58
C VAL A 24 -7.58 6.59 6.75
N ALA A 25 -8.20 6.84 7.92
CA ALA A 25 -7.49 7.06 9.17
C ALA A 25 -7.25 5.74 9.91
N ALA A 26 -6.05 5.18 9.77
CA ALA A 26 -5.72 3.87 10.33
C ALA A 26 -4.21 3.70 10.58
N CYS A 27 -3.60 2.75 9.87
CA CYS A 27 -2.23 2.30 10.05
C CYS A 27 -1.25 2.95 9.08
N THR A 28 -0.01 2.49 9.10
CA THR A 28 1.04 2.90 8.16
C THR A 28 0.67 2.61 6.69
N PRO A 29 0.96 3.55 5.76
CA PRO A 29 0.76 3.35 4.31
C PRO A 29 1.49 2.11 3.78
N ARG A 30 2.64 1.78 4.36
CA ARG A 30 3.53 0.70 3.86
C ARG A 30 2.86 -0.66 3.73
N THR A 31 1.84 -0.95 4.54
CA THR A 31 1.26 -2.30 4.60
C THR A 31 -0.03 -2.42 3.80
N HIS A 32 -0.95 -1.47 3.94
CA HIS A 32 -2.31 -1.59 3.41
C HIS A 32 -2.67 -0.55 2.34
N GLU A 33 -1.74 0.34 1.96
CA GLU A 33 -2.00 1.27 0.86
C GLU A 33 -2.34 0.55 -0.46
N PRO A 34 -1.66 -0.55 -0.88
CA PRO A 34 -2.06 -1.27 -2.09
C PRO A 34 -3.50 -1.79 -2.03
N LEU A 35 -3.92 -2.35 -0.89
CA LEU A 35 -5.28 -2.84 -0.68
C LEU A 35 -6.33 -1.74 -0.88
N PHE A 36 -6.12 -0.56 -0.29
CA PHE A 36 -7.08 0.54 -0.43
C PHE A 36 -7.04 1.17 -1.83
N ARG A 37 -5.88 1.20 -2.48
CA ARG A 37 -5.77 1.58 -3.88
C ARG A 37 -6.61 0.66 -4.77
N ASP A 38 -6.58 -0.65 -4.54
CA ASP A 38 -7.46 -1.62 -5.22
C ASP A 38 -8.93 -1.34 -4.96
N THR A 39 -9.29 -1.07 -3.70
CA THR A 39 -10.66 -0.69 -3.31
C THR A 39 -11.16 0.54 -4.07
N LEU A 40 -10.31 1.56 -4.27
CA LEU A 40 -10.69 2.73 -5.07
C LEU A 40 -10.89 2.39 -6.55
N ARG A 41 -10.05 1.52 -7.11
CA ARG A 41 -10.20 1.03 -8.51
C ARG A 41 -11.54 0.31 -8.67
N GLU A 42 -11.88 -0.58 -7.74
CA GLU A 42 -13.17 -1.27 -7.72
C GLU A 42 -14.33 -0.27 -7.56
N GLY A 43 -14.18 0.74 -6.70
CA GLY A 43 -15.11 1.85 -6.54
C GLY A 43 -15.28 2.73 -7.78
N GLY A 44 -14.43 2.58 -8.80
CA GLY A 44 -14.52 3.28 -10.08
C GLY A 44 -13.81 4.63 -10.12
N ILE A 45 -12.89 4.90 -9.17
CA ILE A 45 -12.10 6.14 -9.15
C ILE A 45 -10.59 5.84 -9.23
N ASN A 46 -9.81 6.85 -9.63
CA ASN A 46 -8.36 6.69 -9.77
C ASN A 46 -7.74 6.34 -8.40
N GLN A 47 -6.92 5.29 -8.36
CA GLN A 47 -6.30 4.80 -7.12
C GLN A 47 -5.42 5.85 -6.40
N TYR A 48 -4.89 6.84 -7.11
CA TYR A 48 -4.05 7.90 -6.57
C TYR A 48 -4.85 9.06 -5.94
N PHE A 49 -6.18 8.96 -5.93
CA PHE A 49 -7.09 9.80 -5.13
C PHE A 49 -7.26 9.32 -3.68
N PHE A 50 -6.42 8.38 -3.26
CA PHE A 50 -6.36 7.83 -1.92
C PHE A 50 -5.33 8.56 -1.05
N GLU A 51 -5.64 8.71 0.23
CA GLU A 51 -4.66 9.08 1.26
C GLU A 51 -4.85 8.26 2.54
N MET A 52 -3.73 7.91 3.19
CA MET A 52 -3.73 7.23 4.48
C MET A 52 -3.28 8.15 5.62
N ALA A 53 -4.18 8.44 6.54
CA ALA A 53 -3.90 9.15 7.79
C ALA A 53 -3.43 8.15 8.87
N ASN A 54 -2.13 8.10 9.15
CA ASN A 54 -1.59 7.18 10.16
C ASN A 54 -1.88 7.67 11.58
N ILE A 55 -2.94 7.14 12.19
CA ILE A 55 -3.35 7.43 13.58
C ILE A 55 -3.03 6.28 14.54
N ARG A 56 -2.37 5.21 14.07
CA ARG A 56 -1.99 4.06 14.89
C ARG A 56 -0.53 4.13 15.32
N GLU A 57 0.40 3.79 14.43
CA GLU A 57 1.84 3.76 14.73
C GLU A 57 2.35 5.15 15.11
N HIS A 58 1.83 6.21 14.47
CA HIS A 58 2.27 7.59 14.70
C HIS A 58 1.42 8.34 15.73
N CYS A 59 0.38 7.72 16.28
CA CYS A 59 -0.47 8.35 17.27
C CYS A 59 -0.86 7.41 18.42
N SER A 60 -1.85 6.52 18.26
CA SER A 60 -2.40 5.76 19.38
C SER A 60 -1.39 4.86 20.11
N TRP A 61 -0.43 4.25 19.40
CA TRP A 61 0.57 3.37 20.01
C TRP A 61 1.62 4.13 20.82
N VAL A 62 2.00 5.33 20.38
CA VAL A 62 3.06 6.13 21.01
C VAL A 62 2.53 7.11 22.07
N HIS A 63 1.22 7.38 22.08
CA HIS A 63 0.54 8.28 23.05
C HIS A 63 -0.52 7.55 23.89
N SER A 64 -0.28 6.28 24.22
CA SER A 64 -1.26 5.42 24.91
C SER A 64 -1.72 5.93 26.28
N LYS A 65 -0.90 6.78 26.92
CA LYS A 65 -1.17 7.38 28.23
C LYS A 65 -1.80 8.79 28.15
N GLN A 66 -1.82 9.43 26.99
CA GLN A 66 -2.32 10.80 26.80
C GLN A 66 -3.50 10.81 25.81
N LYS A 67 -4.64 10.26 26.22
CA LYS A 67 -5.77 10.00 25.31
C LYS A 67 -6.38 11.27 24.71
N GLU A 68 -6.53 12.34 25.51
CA GLU A 68 -7.07 13.61 25.01
C GLU A 68 -6.15 14.21 23.93
N GLU A 69 -4.86 14.31 24.23
CA GLU A 69 -3.87 14.85 23.29
C GLU A 69 -3.68 13.95 22.06
N ALA A 70 -3.73 12.62 22.23
CA ALA A 70 -3.72 11.67 21.12
C ALA A 70 -4.92 11.86 20.20
N THR A 71 -6.10 12.11 20.76
CA THR A 71 -7.32 12.37 19.97
C THR A 71 -7.20 13.70 19.22
N LYS A 72 -6.68 14.74 19.86
CA LYS A 72 -6.41 16.03 19.22
C LYS A 72 -5.42 15.88 18.07
N LYS A 73 -4.31 15.18 18.31
CA LYS A 73 -3.31 14.86 17.29
C LYS A 73 -3.90 14.05 16.13
N ALA A 74 -4.74 13.04 16.41
CA ALA A 74 -5.38 12.25 15.37
C ALA A 74 -6.30 13.11 14.48
N LYS A 75 -7.07 14.04 15.08
CA LYS A 75 -7.87 15.01 14.32
C LYS A 75 -7.00 15.90 13.43
N ASP A 76 -5.86 16.36 13.93
CA ASP A 76 -4.92 17.18 13.16
C ASP A 76 -4.30 16.39 12.00
N ILE A 77 -3.91 15.13 12.21
CA ILE A 77 -3.39 14.23 11.15
C ILE A 77 -4.45 14.02 10.07
N VAL A 78 -5.70 13.76 10.45
CA VAL A 78 -6.80 13.61 9.50
C VAL A 78 -7.03 14.92 8.73
N ARG A 79 -7.03 16.07 9.40
CA ARG A 79 -7.17 17.38 8.75
C ARG A 79 -6.06 17.63 7.72
N MET A 80 -4.81 17.32 8.07
CA MET A 80 -3.68 17.43 7.14
C MET A 80 -3.82 16.50 5.94
N SER A 81 -4.26 15.26 6.18
CA SER A 81 -4.46 14.26 5.12
C SER A 81 -5.55 14.71 4.16
N VAL A 82 -6.70 15.18 4.67
CA VAL A 82 -7.77 15.75 3.86
C VAL A 82 -7.28 16.95 3.05
N ALA A 83 -6.50 17.86 3.66
CA ALA A 83 -5.94 19.01 2.96
C ALA A 83 -5.04 18.59 1.78
N ARG A 84 -4.19 17.56 1.96
CA ARG A 84 -3.38 17.01 0.88
C ARG A 84 -4.23 16.35 -0.20
N THR A 85 -5.25 15.59 0.19
CA THR A 85 -6.13 14.84 -0.72
C THR A 85 -6.84 15.73 -1.73
N ILE A 86 -7.17 16.98 -1.34
CA ILE A 86 -7.77 17.98 -2.24
C ILE A 86 -6.88 18.28 -3.45
N HIS A 87 -5.55 18.22 -3.27
CA HIS A 87 -4.57 18.51 -4.30
C HIS A 87 -4.04 17.28 -5.04
N LEU A 88 -4.57 16.08 -4.76
CA LEU A 88 -4.16 14.88 -5.48
C LEU A 88 -4.65 14.91 -6.93
N GLU A 89 -3.79 14.47 -7.83
CA GLU A 89 -4.03 14.35 -9.27
C GLU A 89 -4.12 12.89 -9.68
N PRO A 90 -4.90 12.55 -10.71
CA PRO A 90 -4.98 11.20 -11.20
C PRO A 90 -3.64 10.84 -11.87
N LEU A 91 -3.03 9.74 -11.45
CA LEU A 91 -1.83 9.21 -12.11
C LEU A 91 -2.16 7.95 -12.90
N GLN A 92 -1.30 7.66 -13.88
CA GLN A 92 -1.35 6.45 -14.67
C GLN A 92 -0.16 5.57 -14.31
N GLU A 93 -0.42 4.28 -14.18
CA GLU A 93 0.65 3.28 -14.12
C GLU A 93 1.25 3.13 -15.51
N PHE A 94 2.56 2.94 -15.58
CA PHE A 94 3.27 2.69 -16.82
C PHE A 94 3.88 1.29 -16.77
N ASP A 95 3.72 0.56 -17.87
CA ASP A 95 4.31 -0.76 -18.00
C ASP A 95 5.79 -0.64 -18.31
N LEU A 96 6.61 -1.31 -17.51
CA LEU A 96 8.05 -1.44 -17.77
C LEU A 96 8.36 -2.87 -18.23
N PRO A 97 9.22 -3.03 -19.25
CA PRO A 97 9.63 -4.36 -19.67
C PRO A 97 10.44 -5.04 -18.55
N VAL A 98 10.09 -6.28 -18.25
CA VAL A 98 10.82 -7.12 -17.29
C VAL A 98 11.71 -8.09 -18.04
N ASN A 99 13.03 -8.00 -17.81
CA ASN A 99 13.99 -8.96 -18.33
C ASN A 99 13.77 -10.32 -17.64
N LYS A 100 13.62 -11.40 -18.42
CA LYS A 100 13.43 -12.77 -17.91
C LYS A 100 14.76 -13.41 -17.48
N THR A 101 15.51 -12.70 -16.65
CA THR A 101 16.81 -13.06 -16.10
C THR A 101 16.78 -12.88 -14.58
N GLY A 102 17.38 -13.80 -13.83
CA GLY A 102 17.46 -13.76 -12.37
C GLY A 102 18.89 -13.59 -11.86
N LEU A 103 19.06 -12.91 -10.73
CA LEU A 103 20.31 -12.84 -9.99
C LEU A 103 20.09 -13.41 -8.60
N VAL A 104 20.89 -14.40 -8.22
CA VAL A 104 20.92 -14.96 -6.87
C VAL A 104 22.23 -14.59 -6.22
N VAL A 105 22.16 -13.88 -5.10
CA VAL A 105 23.34 -13.49 -4.32
C VAL A 105 23.47 -14.44 -3.12
N GLY A 106 24.54 -15.22 -3.11
CA GLY A 106 24.88 -16.25 -2.13
C GLY A 106 24.91 -17.66 -2.75
N GLY A 107 26.05 -18.35 -2.65
CA GLY A 107 26.24 -19.73 -3.15
C GLY A 107 25.89 -20.84 -2.16
N GLY A 108 25.20 -20.53 -1.05
CA GLY A 108 24.77 -21.52 -0.06
C GLY A 108 23.57 -22.36 -0.51
N LEU A 109 23.11 -23.27 0.34
CA LEU A 109 21.98 -24.16 0.06
C LEU A 109 20.73 -23.39 -0.39
N ALA A 110 20.38 -22.29 0.30
CA ALA A 110 19.25 -21.45 -0.06
C ALA A 110 19.41 -20.83 -1.46
N GLY A 111 20.57 -20.26 -1.76
CA GLY A 111 20.84 -19.61 -3.04
C GLY A 111 20.84 -20.61 -4.20
N MET A 112 21.53 -21.74 -4.07
CA MET A 112 21.51 -22.78 -5.11
C MET A 112 20.10 -23.35 -5.34
N THR A 113 19.32 -23.53 -4.28
CA THR A 113 17.92 -24.01 -4.40
C THR A 113 17.04 -22.97 -5.10
N SER A 114 17.16 -21.68 -4.76
CA SER A 114 16.46 -20.60 -5.45
C SER A 114 16.87 -20.50 -6.93
N ALA A 115 18.17 -20.62 -7.22
CA ALA A 115 18.68 -20.55 -8.59
C ALA A 115 18.16 -21.71 -9.46
N LEU A 116 18.19 -22.93 -8.92
CA LEU A 116 17.65 -24.11 -9.59
C LEU A 116 16.13 -23.98 -9.81
N ALA A 117 15.39 -23.46 -8.83
CA ALA A 117 13.95 -23.24 -8.96
C ALA A 117 13.63 -22.22 -10.08
N LEU A 118 14.39 -21.13 -10.18
CA LEU A 118 14.24 -20.15 -11.27
C LEU A 118 14.58 -20.76 -12.63
N ALA A 119 15.67 -21.51 -12.74
CA ALA A 119 16.04 -22.19 -13.98
C ALA A 119 14.94 -23.17 -14.45
N ASN A 120 14.37 -23.96 -13.52
CA ASN A 120 13.28 -24.91 -13.81
C ASN A 120 11.97 -24.22 -14.25
N GLN A 121 11.75 -22.96 -13.84
CA GLN A 121 10.62 -22.15 -14.30
C GLN A 121 10.83 -21.49 -15.67
N GLY A 122 11.99 -21.72 -16.31
CA GLY A 122 12.28 -21.22 -17.66
C GLY A 122 12.84 -19.80 -17.72
N TYR A 123 13.37 -19.27 -16.61
CA TYR A 123 14.17 -18.05 -16.64
C TYR A 123 15.50 -18.34 -17.37
N ARG A 124 15.82 -17.54 -18.41
CA ARG A 124 16.86 -17.90 -19.39
C ARG A 124 18.28 -17.81 -18.84
N GLU A 125 18.48 -16.93 -17.87
CA GLU A 125 19.78 -16.68 -17.26
C GLU A 125 19.58 -16.49 -15.76
N VAL A 126 20.26 -17.31 -14.96
CA VAL A 126 20.25 -17.19 -13.50
C VAL A 126 21.70 -17.17 -13.03
N SER A 127 22.21 -15.99 -12.70
CA SER A 127 23.60 -15.84 -12.22
C SER A 127 23.64 -16.01 -10.71
N CYS A 128 24.55 -16.85 -10.22
CA CYS A 128 24.87 -16.96 -8.80
C CYS A 128 26.14 -16.17 -8.48
N PHE A 129 26.08 -15.26 -7.51
CA PHE A 129 27.25 -14.50 -7.05
C PHE A 129 27.54 -14.82 -5.59
N SER A 130 28.76 -15.24 -5.25
CA SER A 130 29.21 -15.42 -3.86
C SER A 130 30.29 -14.39 -3.54
N PHE A 131 30.25 -13.82 -2.34
CA PHE A 131 31.39 -13.10 -1.75
C PHE A 131 32.42 -14.10 -1.23
#